data_AF-A8NRJ3-F1
#
_entry.id   AF-A8NRJ3-F1
#
_cell.length_a   1.000
_cell.length_b   1.000
_cell.length_c   1.000
_cell.angle_alpha   90.00
_cell.angle_beta   90.00
_cell.angle_gamma   90.00
#
_symmetry.space_group_name_H-M   'P 1'
#
loop_
_entity.id
_entity.type
_entity.pdbx_description
1 polymer ?
#
loop_
_entity_poly.entity_id
_entity_poly.type
_entity_poly.pdbx_seq_one_letter_code
_entity_poly.pdbx_strand_id
1 'polypeptide(L)'
;MPKFDIHNFSLQGFLNVVWKPAWGMDDILNGLRGQEARKEEEAAAKKARADTRAAKREAVAKLEVEWKKIKAQHEENKERWKLTCKKLRSEGISKKNLPKAPTCPRKPKLPSHFTAVVDDDDEEEEESDKDLSARSTGSDDSAHVPRVAQLA
;
A
#
# COMPACT_ATOMS: atom_id res chain seq x y z
N MET A 1 -63.31 -19.83 77.57
CA MET A 1 -62.02 -19.12 77.49
C MET A 1 -60.94 -20.13 77.12
N PRO A 2 -60.45 -20.18 75.87
CA PRO A 2 -59.33 -21.04 75.52
C PRO A 2 -58.00 -20.30 75.79
N LYS A 3 -57.07 -21.01 76.43
CA LYS A 3 -55.69 -20.60 76.66
C LYS A 3 -54.89 -20.90 75.39
N PHE A 4 -54.18 -19.90 74.85
CA PHE A 4 -53.23 -20.09 73.76
C PHE A 4 -51.85 -20.35 74.36
N ASP A 5 -51.35 -21.58 74.21
CA ASP A 5 -49.97 -21.95 74.53
C ASP A 5 -49.03 -21.48 73.42
N ILE A 6 -48.11 -20.58 73.77
CA ILE A 6 -47.08 -20.05 72.89
C ILE A 6 -45.94 -21.06 72.84
N HIS A 7 -46.01 -21.97 71.87
CA HIS A 7 -44.90 -22.86 71.54
C HIS A 7 -43.78 -22.06 70.83
N ASN A 8 -42.76 -21.70 71.60
CA ASN A 8 -41.33 -21.78 71.29
C ASN A 8 -40.95 -21.82 69.79
N PHE A 9 -40.82 -20.64 69.17
CA PHE A 9 -40.35 -20.48 67.79
C PHE A 9 -38.81 -20.44 67.78
N SER A 10 -38.19 -21.58 67.48
CA SER A 10 -36.74 -21.74 67.38
C SER A 10 -36.17 -20.97 66.18
N LEU A 11 -35.54 -19.82 66.44
CA LEU A 11 -34.80 -19.01 65.47
C LEU A 11 -33.32 -19.45 65.41
N GLN A 12 -33.04 -20.67 64.97
CA GLN A 12 -31.68 -21.07 64.61
C GLN A 12 -31.68 -21.77 63.26
N GLY A 13 -31.38 -21.02 62.20
CA GLY A 13 -31.29 -21.58 60.85
C GLY A 13 -31.01 -20.60 59.71
N PHE A 14 -30.66 -19.35 59.97
CA PHE A 14 -30.25 -18.40 58.93
C PHE A 14 -28.85 -17.92 59.25
N LEU A 15 -27.82 -18.52 58.66
CA LEU A 15 -26.49 -17.92 58.41
C LEU A 15 -25.59 -18.99 57.77
N ASN A 16 -25.64 -19.09 56.45
CA ASN A 16 -24.49 -19.30 55.55
C ASN A 16 -24.98 -19.64 54.13
N VAL A 17 -25.71 -18.72 53.51
CA VAL A 17 -25.72 -18.67 52.04
C VAL A 17 -24.47 -17.89 51.66
N VAL A 18 -23.34 -18.59 51.56
CA VAL A 18 -22.13 -18.03 50.97
C VAL A 18 -22.45 -17.82 49.48
N TRP A 19 -22.84 -16.61 49.12
CA TRP A 19 -22.88 -16.15 47.74
C TRP A 19 -21.45 -16.13 47.23
N LYS A 20 -20.94 -17.28 46.76
CA LYS A 20 -19.76 -17.31 45.91
C LYS A 20 -20.16 -16.66 44.58
N PRO A 21 -19.58 -15.51 44.21
CA PRO A 21 -19.80 -14.95 42.89
C PRO A 21 -19.37 -16.02 41.87
N ALA A 22 -20.27 -16.45 41.00
CA ALA A 22 -20.05 -17.52 40.03
C ALA A 22 -19.11 -17.14 38.87
N TRP A 23 -18.31 -16.09 39.05
CA TRP A 23 -17.32 -15.65 38.06
C TRP A 23 -15.99 -16.24 38.50
N GLY A 24 -15.63 -17.38 37.90
CA GLY A 24 -14.36 -18.04 38.16
C GLY A 24 -13.22 -17.10 37.76
N MET A 25 -12.27 -16.89 38.66
CA MET A 25 -11.05 -16.12 38.35
C MET A 25 -10.30 -16.71 37.14
N ASP A 26 -10.49 -18.00 36.90
CA ASP A 26 -10.01 -18.73 35.72
C ASP A 26 -10.60 -18.21 34.40
N ASP A 27 -11.88 -17.82 34.37
CA ASP A 27 -12.53 -17.29 33.16
C ASP A 27 -11.95 -15.92 32.77
N ILE A 28 -11.62 -15.11 33.77
CA ILE A 28 -10.98 -13.79 33.58
C ILE A 28 -9.57 -13.97 33.03
N LEU A 29 -8.78 -14.87 33.63
CA LEU A 29 -7.42 -15.16 33.17
C LEU A 29 -7.39 -15.75 31.75
N ASN A 30 -8.34 -16.63 31.44
CA ASN A 30 -8.48 -17.18 30.09
C ASN A 30 -8.89 -16.10 29.07
N GLY A 31 -9.77 -15.18 29.46
CA GLY A 31 -10.16 -14.02 28.66
C GLY A 31 -8.98 -13.10 28.34
N LEU A 32 -8.13 -12.78 29.33
CA LEU A 32 -6.93 -11.97 29.11
C LEU A 32 -5.94 -12.67 28.17
N ARG A 33 -5.70 -13.97 28.37
CA ARG A 33 -4.81 -14.76 27.50
C ARG A 33 -5.32 -14.81 26.07
N GLY A 34 -6.63 -14.95 25.87
CA GLY A 34 -7.24 -14.93 24.54
C GLY A 34 -7.12 -13.58 23.84
N GLN A 35 -7.20 -12.46 24.57
CA GLN A 35 -6.98 -11.13 23.99
C GLN A 35 -5.51 -10.89 23.61
N GLU A 36 -4.57 -11.35 24.44
CA GLU A 36 -3.15 -11.22 24.15
C GLU A 36 -2.75 -12.05 22.91
N ALA A 37 -3.24 -13.29 22.81
CA ALA A 37 -3.04 -14.13 21.64
C ALA A 37 -3.58 -13.49 20.34
N ARG A 38 -4.80 -12.91 20.39
CA ARG A 38 -5.37 -12.20 19.23
C ARG A 38 -4.54 -11.00 18.81
N LYS A 39 -4.08 -10.19 19.77
CA LYS A 39 -3.21 -9.04 19.49
C LYS A 39 -1.88 -9.47 18.87
N GLU A 40 -1.30 -10.57 19.34
CA GLU A 40 -0.06 -11.11 18.78
C GLU A 40 -0.27 -11.63 17.35
N GLU A 41 -1.36 -12.34 17.08
CA GLU A 41 -1.72 -12.81 15.74
C GLU A 41 -1.98 -11.66 14.76
N GLU A 42 -2.72 -10.63 15.19
CA GLU A 42 -2.98 -9.43 14.39
C GLU A 42 -1.69 -8.66 14.09
N ALA A 43 -0.82 -8.50 15.08
CA ALA A 43 0.48 -7.84 14.89
C ALA A 43 1.38 -8.63 13.94
N ALA A 44 1.41 -9.97 14.06
CA ALA A 44 2.16 -10.84 13.17
C ALA A 44 1.62 -10.78 11.73
N ALA A 45 0.31 -10.81 11.56
CA ALA A 45 -0.34 -10.68 10.25
C ALA A 45 -0.05 -9.31 9.61
N LYS A 46 -0.13 -8.22 10.39
CA LYS A 46 0.20 -6.87 9.91
C LYS A 46 1.66 -6.78 9.46
N LYS A 47 2.58 -7.36 10.23
CA LYS A 47 4.00 -7.41 9.88
C LYS A 47 4.24 -8.20 8.59
N ALA A 48 3.65 -9.39 8.46
CA ALA A 48 3.79 -10.20 7.25
C ALA A 48 3.27 -9.47 6.00
N ARG A 49 2.15 -8.74 6.12
CA ARG A 49 1.61 -7.90 5.03
C ARG A 49 2.57 -6.74 4.69
N ALA A 50 3.16 -6.09 5.69
CA ALA A 50 4.14 -5.04 5.46
C ALA A 50 5.39 -5.56 4.73
N ASP A 51 5.92 -6.71 5.16
CA ASP A 51 7.11 -7.34 4.57
C ASP A 51 6.86 -7.75 3.11
N THR A 52 5.69 -8.32 2.80
CA THR A 52 5.32 -8.67 1.42
C THR A 52 5.17 -7.43 0.53
N ARG A 53 4.58 -6.33 1.04
CA ARG A 53 4.50 -5.06 0.32
C ARG A 53 5.89 -4.46 0.07
N ALA A 54 6.78 -4.50 1.06
CA ALA A 54 8.16 -4.04 0.92
C ALA A 54 8.90 -4.85 -0.16
N ALA A 55 8.83 -6.18 -0.11
CA ALA A 55 9.44 -7.06 -1.10
C ALA A 55 8.92 -6.80 -2.53
N LYS A 56 7.61 -6.56 -2.68
CA LYS A 56 7.00 -6.22 -3.98
C LYS A 56 7.53 -4.88 -4.52
N ARG A 57 7.64 -3.86 -3.67
CA ARG A 57 8.20 -2.53 -4.06
C ARG A 57 9.64 -2.66 -4.52
N GLU A 58 10.47 -3.42 -3.81
CA GLU A 58 11.86 -3.68 -4.21
C GLU A 58 11.95 -4.42 -5.54
N ALA A 59 11.11 -5.43 -5.76
CA ALA A 59 11.06 -6.17 -7.02
C ALA A 59 10.67 -5.25 -8.19
N VAL A 60 9.68 -4.37 -7.99
CA VAL A 60 9.27 -3.36 -9.00
C VAL A 60 10.43 -2.41 -9.30
N ALA A 61 11.10 -1.88 -8.28
CA ALA A 61 12.19 -0.93 -8.46
C ALA A 61 13.34 -1.54 -9.30
N LYS A 62 13.69 -2.81 -9.05
CA LYS A 62 14.71 -3.53 -9.84
C LYS A 62 14.30 -3.63 -11.31
N LEU A 63 13.05 -4.02 -11.59
CA LEU A 63 12.55 -4.09 -12.97
C LEU A 63 12.52 -2.73 -13.67
N GLU A 64 12.23 -1.65 -12.95
CA GLU A 64 12.24 -0.32 -13.53
C GLU A 64 13.64 0.16 -13.90
N VAL A 65 14.64 -0.16 -13.07
CA VAL A 65 16.05 0.13 -13.38
C VAL A 65 16.49 -0.63 -14.62
N GLU A 66 16.16 -1.93 -14.72
CA GLU A 66 16.44 -2.71 -15.92
C GLU A 66 15.70 -2.18 -17.15
N TRP A 67 14.44 -1.80 -17.00
CA TRP A 67 13.65 -1.23 -18.08
C TRP A 67 14.25 0.08 -18.60
N LYS A 68 14.73 0.95 -17.72
CA LYS A 68 15.43 2.18 -18.10
C LYS A 68 16.69 1.87 -18.93
N LYS A 69 17.48 0.85 -18.55
CA LYS A 69 18.65 0.41 -19.32
C LYS A 69 18.26 -0.10 -20.71
N ILE A 70 17.23 -0.94 -20.79
CA ILE A 70 16.72 -1.48 -22.05
C ILE A 70 16.25 -0.36 -22.99
N LYS A 71 15.54 0.64 -22.47
CA LYS A 71 15.12 1.80 -23.26
C LYS A 71 16.31 2.59 -23.80
N ALA A 72 17.28 2.91 -22.95
CA ALA A 72 18.48 3.65 -23.35
C ALA A 72 19.23 2.92 -24.47
N GLN A 73 19.42 1.61 -24.34
CA GLN A 73 20.06 0.79 -25.37
C GLN A 73 19.25 0.77 -26.68
N HIS A 74 17.91 0.71 -26.60
CA HIS A 74 17.06 0.78 -27.79
C HIS A 74 17.16 2.14 -28.49
N GLU A 75 17.23 3.23 -27.74
CA GLU A 75 17.42 4.58 -28.29
C GLU A 75 18.77 4.69 -29.03
N GLU A 76 19.86 4.22 -28.42
CA GLU A 76 21.18 4.17 -29.07
C GLU A 76 21.13 3.33 -30.36
N ASN A 77 20.54 2.13 -30.32
CA ASN A 77 20.39 1.28 -31.48
C ASN A 77 19.57 1.93 -32.59
N LYS A 78 18.53 2.70 -32.23
CA LYS A 78 17.68 3.43 -33.16
C LYS A 78 18.44 4.58 -33.81
N GLU A 79 19.27 5.30 -33.07
CA GLU A 79 20.13 6.36 -33.60
C GLU A 79 21.17 5.79 -34.55
N ARG A 80 21.86 4.72 -34.15
CA ARG A 80 22.82 4.00 -34.99
C ARG A 80 22.16 3.51 -36.28
N TRP A 81 20.97 2.92 -36.19
CA TRP A 81 20.19 2.49 -37.35
C TRP A 81 19.85 3.65 -38.28
N LYS A 82 19.39 4.79 -37.74
CA LYS A 82 19.11 6.00 -38.54
C LYS A 82 20.35 6.49 -39.28
N LEU A 83 21.51 6.51 -38.62
CA LEU A 83 22.78 6.91 -39.24
C LEU A 83 23.16 5.97 -40.39
N THR A 84 23.07 4.66 -40.17
CA THR A 84 23.31 3.66 -41.22
C THR A 84 22.36 3.85 -42.40
N CYS A 85 21.06 4.02 -42.14
CA CYS A 85 20.09 4.28 -43.20
C CYS A 85 20.37 5.57 -43.98
N LYS A 86 20.84 6.64 -43.32
CA LYS A 86 21.25 7.88 -44.00
C LYS A 86 22.43 7.62 -44.95
N LYS A 87 23.46 6.90 -44.48
CA LYS A 87 24.63 6.55 -45.29
C LYS A 87 24.27 5.69 -46.51
N LEU A 88 23.46 4.65 -46.33
CA LEU A 88 23.02 3.79 -47.42
C LEU A 88 22.17 4.55 -48.47
N ARG A 89 21.38 5.54 -48.02
CA ARG A 89 20.64 6.42 -48.94
C ARG A 89 21.56 7.32 -49.76
N SER A 90 22.63 7.87 -49.16
CA SER A 90 23.62 8.64 -49.93
C SER A 90 24.38 7.78 -50.94
N GLU A 91 24.51 6.47 -50.69
CA GLU A 91 25.09 5.50 -51.63
C GLU A 91 24.11 5.05 -52.74
N GLY A 92 22.88 5.60 -52.78
CA GLY A 92 21.89 5.27 -53.81
C GLY A 92 21.12 3.97 -53.58
N ILE A 93 21.22 3.36 -52.39
CA ILE A 93 20.52 2.11 -52.08
C ILE A 93 19.02 2.34 -51.99
N SER A 94 18.25 1.50 -52.69
CA SER A 94 16.79 1.57 -52.71
C SER A 94 16.19 1.37 -51.32
N LYS A 95 15.04 2.01 -51.05
CA LYS A 95 14.35 1.92 -49.75
C LYS A 95 13.99 0.48 -49.34
N LYS A 96 13.79 -0.42 -50.31
CA LYS A 96 13.43 -1.83 -50.07
C LYS A 96 14.60 -2.65 -49.50
N ASN A 97 15.84 -2.20 -49.75
CA ASN A 97 17.06 -2.89 -49.32
C ASN A 97 17.66 -2.29 -48.04
N LEU A 98 16.98 -1.31 -47.42
CA LEU A 98 17.44 -0.74 -46.14
C LEU A 98 17.23 -1.75 -45.00
N PRO A 99 18.12 -1.74 -43.99
CA PRO A 99 17.93 -2.57 -42.81
C PRO A 99 16.61 -2.24 -42.12
N LYS A 100 15.94 -3.27 -41.59
CA LYS A 100 14.69 -3.11 -40.83
C LYS A 100 14.95 -2.31 -39.55
N ALA A 101 13.96 -1.53 -39.14
CA ALA A 101 14.04 -0.75 -37.90
C ALA A 101 14.15 -1.69 -36.68
N PRO A 102 14.87 -1.30 -35.62
CA PRO A 102 14.93 -2.05 -34.39
C PRO A 102 13.52 -2.22 -33.79
N THR A 103 13.19 -3.44 -33.37
CA THR A 103 11.91 -3.73 -32.70
C THR A 103 11.87 -3.03 -31.34
N CYS A 104 10.70 -2.46 -30.99
CA CYS A 104 10.50 -1.83 -29.69
C CYS A 104 10.60 -2.91 -28.58
N PRO A 105 11.44 -2.70 -27.55
CA PRO A 105 11.57 -3.66 -26.46
C PRO A 105 10.27 -3.73 -25.65
N ARG A 106 10.04 -4.87 -25.01
CA ARG A 106 8.87 -5.08 -24.13
C ARG A 106 9.28 -4.86 -22.68
N LYS A 107 8.42 -4.21 -21.90
CA LYS A 107 8.64 -4.00 -20.47
C LYS A 107 8.69 -5.37 -19.75
N PRO A 108 9.71 -5.64 -18.93
CA PRO A 108 9.74 -6.81 -18.06
C PRO A 108 8.48 -6.88 -17.18
N LYS A 109 7.90 -8.07 -17.06
CA LYS A 109 6.71 -8.29 -16.21
C LYS A 109 7.16 -8.83 -14.86
N LEU A 110 6.46 -8.44 -13.80
CA LEU A 110 6.62 -9.06 -12.50
C LEU A 110 6.24 -10.55 -12.59
N PRO A 111 6.94 -11.42 -11.85
CA PRO A 111 6.57 -12.82 -11.79
C PRO A 111 5.23 -13.01 -11.04
N SER A 112 4.46 -14.02 -11.47
CA SER A 112 3.06 -14.28 -11.05
C SER A 112 2.87 -14.41 -9.53
N HIS A 113 3.91 -14.74 -8.77
CA HIS A 113 3.81 -14.88 -7.31
C HIS A 113 3.57 -13.54 -6.58
N PHE A 114 3.81 -12.39 -7.20
CA PHE A 114 3.52 -11.07 -6.60
C PHE A 114 2.13 -10.51 -6.94
N THR A 115 1.37 -11.14 -7.83
CA THR A 115 0.07 -10.64 -8.31
C THR A 115 -1.13 -11.28 -7.62
N ALA A 116 -0.93 -12.29 -6.76
CA ALA A 116 -2.03 -13.04 -6.14
C ALA A 116 -2.61 -12.39 -4.88
N VAL A 117 -1.96 -11.37 -4.31
CA VAL A 117 -2.52 -10.58 -3.20
C VAL A 117 -3.28 -9.41 -3.83
N VAL A 118 -4.57 -9.63 -4.09
CA VAL A 118 -5.52 -8.58 -4.43
C VAL A 118 -5.57 -7.65 -3.21
N ASP A 119 -5.06 -6.45 -3.39
CA ASP A 119 -5.02 -5.36 -2.42
C ASP A 119 -6.44 -4.75 -2.45
N ASP A 120 -7.32 -5.26 -1.59
CA ASP A 120 -8.73 -4.83 -1.46
C ASP A 120 -8.99 -4.31 -0.03
N ASP A 121 -8.08 -3.48 0.48
CA ASP A 121 -8.25 -2.74 1.73
C ASP A 121 -7.23 -1.58 1.76
N ASP A 122 -7.54 -0.55 0.98
CA ASP A 122 -6.94 0.79 1.04
C ASP A 122 -7.99 1.77 1.59
N GLU A 123 -8.37 1.58 2.85
CA GLU A 123 -9.06 2.59 3.67
C GLU A 123 -8.58 2.50 5.12
N GLU A 124 -7.43 3.11 5.41
CA GLU A 124 -7.31 3.89 6.64
C GLU A 124 -6.71 5.24 6.24
N GLU A 125 -7.61 6.14 5.84
CA GLU A 125 -7.32 7.57 5.79
C GLU A 125 -6.85 7.97 7.19
N GLU A 126 -5.55 8.22 7.35
CA GLU A 126 -5.10 9.08 8.43
C GLU A 126 -5.76 10.44 8.22
N GLU A 127 -6.72 10.74 9.10
CA GLU A 127 -7.34 12.04 9.34
C GLU A 127 -6.23 13.05 9.68
N SER A 128 -5.52 13.51 8.65
CA SER A 128 -4.63 14.64 8.75
C SER A 128 -5.49 15.90 8.68
N ASP A 129 -5.78 16.45 9.87
CA ASP A 129 -6.38 17.75 10.09
C ASP A 129 -5.78 18.79 9.12
N LYS A 130 -6.51 19.04 8.04
CA LYS A 130 -6.27 20.13 7.10
C LYS A 130 -6.65 21.43 7.81
N ASP A 131 -5.72 21.97 8.59
CA ASP A 131 -5.78 23.37 8.98
C ASP A 131 -5.61 24.24 7.73
N LEU A 132 -6.62 25.08 7.54
CA LEU A 132 -6.86 25.94 6.40
C LEU A 132 -5.92 27.14 6.48
N SER A 133 -4.76 27.09 5.82
CA SER A 133 -4.00 28.31 5.53
C SER A 133 -3.90 28.58 4.02
N ALA A 134 -4.80 29.46 3.60
CA ALA A 134 -4.62 30.43 2.52
C ALA A 134 -4.08 29.92 1.17
N ARG A 135 -5.02 29.43 0.36
CA ARG A 135 -4.98 29.54 -1.11
C ARG A 135 -4.89 31.03 -1.49
N SER A 136 -3.68 31.57 -1.54
CA SER A 136 -3.38 32.85 -2.16
C SER A 136 -3.21 32.63 -3.65
N THR A 137 -4.28 32.84 -4.43
CA THR A 137 -4.20 32.98 -5.89
C THR A 137 -3.55 34.33 -6.19
N GLY A 138 -2.23 34.35 -6.08
CA GLY A 138 -1.40 35.52 -6.36
C GLY A 138 -0.97 35.54 -7.82
N SER A 139 -1.58 36.44 -8.57
CA SER A 139 -0.96 37.22 -9.65
C SER A 139 -0.46 36.47 -10.89
N ASP A 140 -1.36 36.44 -11.88
CA ASP A 140 -1.04 36.73 -13.27
C ASP A 140 -0.05 37.91 -13.34
N ASP A 141 1.22 37.64 -13.66
CA ASP A 141 2.15 38.69 -14.11
C ASP A 141 2.56 38.40 -15.55
N SER A 142 1.88 39.16 -16.40
CA SER A 142 1.96 39.19 -17.84
C SER A 142 3.29 39.81 -18.27
N ALA A 143 4.34 39.01 -18.42
CA ALA A 143 5.57 39.47 -19.09
C ALA A 143 5.47 39.19 -20.60
N HIS A 144 4.74 40.06 -21.28
CA HIS A 144 4.84 40.27 -22.72
C HIS A 144 6.26 40.72 -23.07
N VAL A 145 7.07 39.84 -23.67
CA VAL A 145 8.37 40.22 -24.23
C VAL A 145 8.18 40.63 -25.69
N PRO A 146 8.34 41.91 -26.05
CA PRO A 146 8.26 42.33 -27.44
C PRO A 146 9.44 41.80 -28.25
N ARG A 147 9.09 41.20 -29.38
CA ARG A 147 9.97 40.77 -30.47
C ARG A 147 10.65 41.99 -31.09
N VAL A 148 11.85 42.32 -30.63
CA VAL A 148 12.72 43.28 -31.31
C VAL A 148 13.34 42.63 -32.53
N ALA A 149 12.84 43.03 -33.70
CA ALA A 149 13.51 42.92 -34.97
C ALA A 149 14.62 43.99 -35.05
N GLN A 150 15.85 43.58 -35.35
CA GLN A 150 16.85 44.41 -36.04
C GLN A 150 17.45 43.50 -37.11
N LEU A 151 17.12 43.67 -38.40
CA LEU A 151 17.53 44.71 -39.35
C LEU A 151 19.00 44.59 -39.77
N ALA A 152 19.15 44.47 -41.10
CA ALA A 152 20.31 44.63 -41.98
C ALA A 152 21.35 43.50 -41.99
#